data_AF-A0A1R4F1L8-F1
#
_entry.id   AF-A0A1R4F1L8-F1
#
_cell.length_a   1.000
_cell.length_b   1.000
_cell.length_c   1.000
_cell.angle_alpha   90.00
_cell.angle_beta   90.00
_cell.angle_gamma   90.00
#
_symmetry.space_group_name_H-M   'P 1'
#
loop_
_entity.id
_entity.type
_entity.pdbx_description
1 polymer ?
#
loop_
_entity_poly.entity_id
_entity_poly.type
_entity_poly.pdbx_seq_one_letter_code
_entity_poly.pdbx_strand_id
1 'polypeptide(L)'
;MGAETMTTNSLSADTQAIMSFEANKKSAGVAYLLWFFTGGIGGHRFYMGRTGSAIAQLILSILGWLTIWAAGFGLLFLIPLGIWLLVDVFTLGGMVSDHNNKLMQRLNAGSAPRANPADELAKFAALRDSGAISNDEYEAQKRRLLGVPDAVVVP
;
A
#
# COMPACT_ATOMS: atom_id res chain seq x y z
N MET A 1 -20.48 24.72 -17.40
CA MET A 1 -19.19 24.25 -17.97
C MET A 1 -18.19 23.75 -16.92
N GLY A 2 -18.32 24.07 -15.61
CA GLY A 2 -17.40 23.60 -14.56
C GLY A 2 -17.78 22.28 -13.84
N ALA A 3 -19.05 21.84 -13.91
CA ALA A 3 -19.48 20.60 -13.27
C ALA A 3 -19.01 19.35 -14.01
N GLU A 4 -18.98 19.40 -15.35
CA GLU A 4 -18.59 18.25 -16.20
C GLU A 4 -17.11 17.92 -16.11
N THR A 5 -16.24 18.92 -15.99
CA THR A 5 -14.77 18.76 -15.87
C THR A 5 -14.33 18.17 -14.52
N MET A 6 -15.07 18.41 -13.44
CA MET A 6 -14.81 17.77 -12.14
C MET A 6 -15.13 16.28 -12.17
N THR A 7 -16.30 15.90 -12.72
CA THR A 7 -16.73 14.50 -12.84
C THR A 7 -15.80 13.65 -13.71
N THR A 8 -15.20 14.21 -14.77
CA THR A 8 -14.26 13.47 -15.62
C THR A 8 -12.92 13.20 -14.92
N ASN A 9 -12.47 14.14 -14.09
CA ASN A 9 -11.21 14.00 -13.36
C ASN A 9 -11.33 12.98 -12.22
N SER A 10 -12.46 12.94 -11.50
CA SER A 10 -12.70 11.91 -10.47
C SER A 10 -12.84 10.52 -11.09
N LEU A 11 -13.59 10.37 -12.19
CA LEU A 11 -13.68 9.10 -12.91
C LEU A 11 -12.31 8.58 -13.37
N SER A 12 -11.45 9.48 -13.87
CA SER A 12 -10.08 9.12 -14.27
C SER A 12 -9.23 8.67 -13.09
N ALA A 13 -9.30 9.38 -11.95
CA ALA A 13 -8.55 9.03 -10.73
C ALA A 13 -9.02 7.69 -10.13
N ASP A 14 -10.32 7.43 -10.13
CA ASP A 14 -10.89 6.16 -9.67
C ASP A 14 -10.49 5.01 -10.58
N THR A 15 -10.50 5.23 -11.90
CA THR A 15 -10.02 4.23 -12.88
C THR A 15 -8.55 3.92 -12.66
N GLN A 16 -7.71 4.93 -12.40
CA GLN A 16 -6.29 4.74 -12.08
C GLN A 16 -6.09 3.95 -10.77
N ALA A 17 -6.90 4.21 -9.75
CA ALA A 17 -6.88 3.45 -8.49
C ALA A 17 -7.26 1.98 -8.71
N ILE A 18 -8.29 1.71 -9.50
CA ILE A 18 -8.71 0.34 -9.83
C ILE A 18 -7.61 -0.39 -10.60
N MET A 19 -7.05 0.24 -11.65
CA MET A 19 -5.98 -0.36 -12.45
C MET A 19 -4.72 -0.68 -11.61
N SER A 20 -4.33 0.23 -10.72
CA SER A 20 -3.17 0.03 -9.83
C SER A 20 -3.44 -1.02 -8.74
N PHE A 21 -4.67 -1.13 -8.23
CA PHE A 21 -5.08 -2.20 -7.33
C PHE A 21 -5.00 -3.57 -8.01
N GLU A 22 -5.61 -3.68 -9.19
CA GLU A 22 -5.63 -4.91 -9.98
C GLU A 22 -4.22 -5.38 -10.35
N ALA A 23 -3.31 -4.46 -10.65
CA ALA A 23 -1.92 -4.78 -10.98
C ALA A 23 -1.09 -5.26 -9.77
N ASN A 24 -1.41 -4.81 -8.56
CA ASN A 24 -0.59 -5.07 -7.37
C ASN A 24 -1.22 -6.05 -6.37
N LYS A 25 -2.50 -6.42 -6.53
CA LYS A 25 -3.16 -7.37 -5.65
C LYS A 25 -2.46 -8.73 -5.71
N LYS A 26 -2.33 -9.38 -4.54
CA LYS A 26 -1.79 -10.74 -4.45
C LYS A 26 -2.93 -11.76 -4.49
N SER A 27 -2.67 -12.90 -5.12
CA SER A 27 -3.62 -14.00 -5.23
C SER A 27 -3.40 -15.02 -4.12
N ALA A 28 -4.48 -15.36 -3.40
CA ALA A 28 -4.45 -16.41 -2.39
C ALA A 28 -4.12 -17.77 -3.02
N GLY A 29 -4.68 -18.07 -4.20
CA GLY A 29 -4.39 -19.31 -4.91
C GLY A 29 -2.91 -19.45 -5.27
N VAL A 30 -2.28 -18.38 -5.77
CA VAL A 30 -0.84 -18.37 -6.06
C VAL A 30 -0.02 -18.53 -4.78
N ALA A 31 -0.43 -17.89 -3.68
CA ALA A 31 0.23 -18.05 -2.40
C ALA A 31 0.17 -19.50 -1.90
N TYR A 32 -0.99 -20.17 -1.96
CA TYR A 32 -1.14 -21.58 -1.59
C TYR A 32 -0.36 -22.51 -2.52
N LEU A 33 -0.33 -22.21 -3.82
CA LEU A 33 0.46 -22.97 -4.80
C LEU A 33 1.96 -22.90 -4.47
N LEU A 34 2.45 -21.69 -4.19
CA LEU A 34 3.82 -21.49 -3.73
C LEU A 34 4.07 -22.19 -2.40
N TRP A 35 3.14 -22.14 -1.45
CA TRP A 35 3.30 -22.83 -0.17
C TRP A 35 3.44 -24.35 -0.36
N PHE A 36 2.66 -24.94 -1.28
CA PHE A 36 2.73 -26.36 -1.57
C PHE A 36 4.07 -26.77 -2.18
N PHE A 37 4.58 -26.05 -3.17
CA PHE A 37 5.83 -26.40 -3.85
C PHE A 37 7.10 -25.94 -3.13
N THR A 38 7.03 -24.81 -2.44
CA THR A 38 8.20 -24.12 -1.86
C THR A 38 8.11 -23.93 -0.36
N GLY A 39 7.11 -24.52 0.31
CA GLY A 39 6.89 -24.37 1.74
C GLY A 39 8.14 -24.67 2.55
N GLY A 40 8.78 -25.81 2.28
CA GLY A 40 10.03 -26.21 2.94
C GLY A 40 11.17 -25.19 2.87
N ILE A 41 11.17 -24.26 1.91
CA ILE A 41 12.21 -23.24 1.71
C ILE A 41 11.71 -21.80 1.85
N GLY A 42 10.41 -21.61 2.15
CA GLY A 42 9.80 -20.31 2.41
C GLY A 42 9.44 -19.46 1.17
N GLY A 43 9.29 -20.06 -0.02
CA GLY A 43 8.98 -19.31 -1.26
C GLY A 43 7.65 -18.54 -1.22
N HIS A 44 6.63 -19.06 -0.55
CA HIS A 44 5.36 -18.35 -0.31
C HIS A 44 5.55 -17.08 0.51
N ARG A 45 6.51 -17.05 1.45
CA ARG A 45 6.82 -15.87 2.26
C ARG A 45 7.59 -14.81 1.47
N PHE A 46 8.47 -15.22 0.55
CA PHE A 46 9.11 -14.29 -0.38
C PHE A 46 8.07 -13.61 -1.29
N TYR A 47 7.10 -14.36 -1.81
CA TYR A 47 6.00 -13.79 -2.61
C TYR A 47 5.16 -12.76 -1.83
N MET A 48 4.95 -12.97 -0.53
CA MET A 48 4.25 -12.01 0.33
C MET A 48 5.12 -10.84 0.80
N GLY A 49 6.39 -10.74 0.38
CA GLY A 49 7.30 -9.68 0.80
C GLY A 49 7.80 -9.81 2.24
N ARG A 50 7.69 -10.99 2.86
CA ARG A 50 8.13 -11.25 4.24
C ARG A 50 9.53 -11.87 4.27
N THR A 51 10.49 -11.17 3.67
CA THR A 51 11.87 -11.64 3.41
C THR A 51 12.58 -12.17 4.66
N GLY A 52 12.52 -11.46 5.78
CA GLY A 52 13.22 -11.90 7.01
C GLY A 52 12.76 -13.28 7.49
N SER A 53 11.46 -13.52 7.52
CA SER A 53 10.93 -14.83 7.91
C SER A 53 11.09 -15.91 6.85
N ALA A 54 11.18 -15.52 5.57
CA ALA A 54 11.48 -16.45 4.49
C ALA A 54 12.93 -16.95 4.56
N ILE A 55 13.87 -16.05 4.87
CA ILE A 55 15.27 -16.38 5.14
C ILE A 55 15.39 -17.30 6.37
N ALA A 56 14.64 -17.02 7.43
CA ALA A 56 14.62 -17.89 8.62
C ALA A 56 14.15 -19.32 8.28
N GLN A 57 13.07 -19.47 7.49
CA GLN A 57 12.63 -20.77 6.99
C GLN A 57 13.68 -21.46 6.13
N LEU A 58 14.33 -20.73 5.22
CA LEU A 58 15.39 -21.27 4.36
C LEU A 58 16.58 -21.79 5.17
N ILE A 59 17.07 -21.00 6.13
CA ILE A 59 18.18 -21.39 7.01
C ILE A 59 17.80 -22.63 7.83
N LEU A 60 16.59 -22.66 8.40
CA LEU A 60 16.12 -23.78 9.21
C LEU A 60 15.98 -25.06 8.37
N SER A 61 15.55 -24.93 7.12
CA SER A 61 15.49 -26.03 6.14
C SER A 61 16.88 -26.56 5.79
N ILE A 62 17.83 -25.67 5.47
CA ILE A 62 19.21 -26.03 5.15
C ILE A 62 19.86 -26.73 6.35
N LEU A 63 19.76 -26.15 7.54
CA LEU A 63 20.30 -26.74 8.77
C LEU A 63 19.65 -28.08 9.08
N GLY A 64 18.33 -28.20 8.96
CA GLY A 64 17.61 -29.43 9.23
C GLY A 64 18.04 -30.56 8.30
N TRP A 65 18.04 -30.33 6.98
CA TRP A 65 18.51 -31.33 6.03
C TRP A 65 20.00 -31.63 6.17
N LEU A 66 20.85 -30.61 6.33
CA LEU A 66 22.29 -30.82 6.49
C LEU A 66 22.61 -31.67 7.72
N THR A 67 22.00 -31.36 8.86
CA THR A 67 22.24 -32.09 10.12
C THR A 67 21.58 -33.46 10.16
N ILE A 68 20.50 -33.70 9.39
CA ILE A 68 19.94 -35.05 9.23
C ILE A 68 20.94 -35.97 8.53
N TRP A 69 21.56 -35.49 7.45
CA TRP A 69 22.52 -36.27 6.66
C TRP A 69 23.89 -36.38 7.33
N ALA A 70 24.34 -35.32 8.00
CA ALA A 70 25.67 -35.29 8.61
C ALA A 70 25.73 -35.96 10.00
N ALA A 71 24.67 -35.84 10.82
CA ALA A 71 24.74 -36.16 12.24
C ALA A 71 23.49 -36.83 12.82
N GLY A 72 22.43 -37.06 12.03
CA GLY A 72 21.24 -37.80 12.43
C GLY A 72 20.24 -37.07 13.34
N PHE A 73 20.55 -35.85 13.84
CA PHE A 73 19.66 -35.09 14.73
C PHE A 73 18.88 -33.96 14.05
N GLY A 74 18.81 -33.93 12.71
CA GLY A 74 18.15 -32.87 11.95
C GLY A 74 16.65 -32.68 12.24
N LEU A 75 15.99 -33.68 12.85
CA LEU A 75 14.61 -33.55 13.33
C LEU A 75 14.42 -32.37 14.30
N LEU A 76 15.44 -31.99 15.07
CA LEU A 76 15.40 -30.84 15.97
C LEU A 76 15.04 -29.54 15.23
N PHE A 77 15.45 -29.40 13.97
CA PHE A 77 15.15 -28.24 13.13
C PHE A 77 13.94 -28.47 12.21
N LEU A 78 13.77 -29.69 11.71
CA LEU A 78 12.66 -30.02 10.79
C LEU A 78 11.29 -30.08 11.48
N ILE A 79 11.21 -30.47 12.76
CA ILE A 79 9.93 -30.49 13.50
C ILE A 79 9.37 -29.07 13.66
N PRO A 80 10.12 -28.08 14.20
CA PRO A 80 9.67 -26.69 14.23
C PRO A 80 9.32 -26.15 12.84
N LEU A 81 10.11 -26.49 11.81
CA LEU A 81 9.82 -26.10 10.42
C LEU A 81 8.48 -26.69 9.93
N GLY A 82 8.20 -27.96 10.23
CA GLY A 82 6.94 -28.61 9.89
C GLY A 82 5.73 -27.99 10.60
N ILE A 83 5.85 -27.72 11.91
CA ILE A 83 4.80 -27.01 12.66
C ILE A 83 4.57 -25.62 12.07
N TRP A 84 5.65 -24.89 11.77
CA TRP A 84 5.57 -23.59 11.12
C TRP A 84 4.80 -23.69 9.79
N LEU A 85 5.09 -24.68 8.95
CA LEU A 85 4.37 -24.87 7.69
C LEU A 85 2.88 -25.14 7.86
N LEU A 86 2.50 -25.87 8.91
CA LEU A 86 1.09 -26.06 9.25
C LEU A 86 0.41 -24.75 9.67
N VAL A 87 1.08 -23.94 10.50
CA VAL A 87 0.59 -22.60 10.87
C VAL A 87 0.49 -21.68 9.65
N ASP A 88 1.40 -21.83 8.68
CA ASP A 88 1.37 -21.05 7.45
C ASP A 88 0.08 -21.26 6.66
N VAL A 89 -0.48 -22.47 6.58
CA VAL A 89 -1.75 -22.73 5.88
C VAL A 89 -2.89 -21.84 6.39
N PHE A 90 -2.97 -21.67 7.71
CA PHE A 90 -4.01 -20.85 8.36
C PHE A 90 -3.72 -19.35 8.25
N THR A 91 -2.45 -18.96 8.34
CA THR A 91 -2.07 -17.53 8.31
C THR A 91 -2.00 -16.96 6.89
N LEU A 92 -1.88 -17.81 5.87
CA LEU A 92 -1.71 -17.39 4.46
C LEU A 92 -2.89 -16.59 3.93
N GLY A 93 -4.11 -17.06 4.17
CA GLY A 93 -5.33 -16.35 3.77
C GLY A 93 -5.40 -14.96 4.40
N GLY A 94 -5.12 -14.87 5.71
CA GLY A 94 -5.07 -13.60 6.43
C GLY A 94 -4.01 -12.66 5.86
N MET A 95 -2.80 -13.14 5.60
CA MET A 95 -1.72 -12.31 5.04
C MET A 95 -2.05 -11.74 3.66
N VAL A 96 -2.70 -12.51 2.80
CA VAL A 96 -3.11 -12.05 1.47
C VAL A 96 -4.21 -11.00 1.58
N SER A 97 -5.21 -11.24 2.43
CA SER A 97 -6.27 -10.26 2.70
C SER A 97 -5.69 -8.97 3.27
N ASP A 98 -4.80 -9.05 4.25
CA ASP A 98 -4.15 -7.90 4.86
C ASP A 98 -3.34 -7.09 3.85
N HIS A 99 -2.62 -7.77 2.96
CA HIS A 99 -1.85 -7.12 1.91
C HIS A 99 -2.76 -6.34 0.96
N ASN A 100 -3.84 -6.98 0.48
CA ASN A 100 -4.78 -6.36 -0.45
C ASN A 100 -5.56 -5.21 0.21
N ASN A 101 -5.94 -5.36 1.49
CA ASN A 101 -6.59 -4.29 2.25
C ASN A 101 -5.68 -3.07 2.44
N LYS A 102 -4.40 -3.29 2.76
CA LYS A 102 -3.40 -2.21 2.86
C LYS A 102 -3.16 -1.54 1.51
N LEU A 103 -3.14 -2.30 0.43
CA LEU A 103 -3.03 -1.76 -0.92
C LEU A 103 -4.22 -0.85 -1.25
N MET A 104 -5.45 -1.31 -1.00
CA MET A 104 -6.66 -0.52 -1.19
C MET A 104 -6.65 0.77 -0.35
N GLN A 105 -6.24 0.71 0.92
CA GLN A 105 -6.12 1.88 1.77
C GLN A 105 -5.12 2.92 1.22
N ARG A 106 -3.97 2.46 0.70
CA ARG A 106 -2.97 3.36 0.09
C ARG A 106 -3.48 4.02 -1.17
N LEU A 107 -4.22 3.28 -2.00
CA LEU A 107 -4.81 3.80 -3.22
C LEU A 107 -5.93 4.79 -2.92
N ASN A 108 -6.82 4.48 -1.97
CA ASN A 108 -7.84 5.42 -1.51
C ASN A 108 -7.23 6.68 -0.87
N ALA A 109 -6.11 6.56 -0.15
CA ALA A 109 -5.41 7.72 0.40
C ALA A 109 -4.73 8.58 -0.68
N GLY A 110 -4.28 7.97 -1.78
CA GLY A 110 -3.71 8.67 -2.93
C GLY A 110 -4.76 9.25 -3.90
N SER A 111 -5.95 8.65 -3.93
CA SER A 111 -7.12 9.05 -4.74
C SER A 111 -8.13 9.89 -3.97
N ALA A 112 -7.95 10.07 -2.66
CA ALA A 112 -8.67 11.08 -1.89
C ALA A 112 -8.61 12.37 -2.72
N PRO A 113 -9.75 13.06 -2.96
CA PRO A 113 -9.79 14.22 -3.83
C PRO A 113 -8.65 15.13 -3.40
N ARG A 114 -7.59 15.21 -4.23
CA ARG A 114 -6.59 16.26 -4.06
C ARG A 114 -7.46 17.49 -4.09
N ALA A 115 -7.60 18.17 -2.96
CA ALA A 115 -8.47 19.31 -2.83
C ALA A 115 -8.12 20.19 -4.03
N ASN A 116 -9.05 20.25 -4.99
CA ASN A 116 -8.78 20.89 -6.25
C ASN A 116 -8.44 22.33 -5.87
N PRO A 117 -7.38 22.94 -6.40
CA PRO A 117 -7.10 24.34 -6.11
C PRO A 117 -8.37 25.21 -6.23
N ALA A 118 -9.27 24.87 -7.15
CA ALA A 118 -10.60 25.48 -7.28
C ALA A 118 -11.55 25.23 -6.08
N ASP A 119 -11.58 24.04 -5.51
CA ASP A 119 -12.43 23.70 -4.35
C ASP A 119 -11.87 24.34 -3.07
N GLU A 120 -10.54 24.40 -2.93
CA GLU A 120 -9.89 25.16 -1.86
C GLU A 120 -10.19 26.65 -1.98
N LEU A 121 -10.06 27.22 -3.18
CA LEU A 121 -10.45 28.60 -3.48
C LEU A 121 -11.93 28.86 -3.15
N ALA A 122 -12.84 27.96 -3.51
CA ALA A 122 -14.26 28.10 -3.19
C ALA A 122 -14.52 28.08 -1.67
N LYS A 123 -13.78 27.24 -0.93
CA LYS A 123 -13.84 27.21 0.54
C LYS A 123 -13.31 28.50 1.16
N PHE A 124 -12.19 29.03 0.66
CA PHE A 124 -11.65 30.31 1.12
C PHE A 124 -12.56 31.49 0.74
N ALA A 125 -13.20 31.46 -0.43
CA ALA A 125 -14.19 32.46 -0.83
C ALA A 125 -15.41 32.46 0.11
N ALA A 126 -15.91 31.29 0.49
CA ALA A 126 -16.99 31.16 1.46
C ALA A 126 -16.58 31.67 2.86
N LEU A 127 -15.34 31.42 3.29
CA LEU A 127 -14.82 31.94 4.56
C LEU A 127 -14.70 33.46 4.55
N ARG A 128 -14.29 34.05 3.41
CA ARG A 128 -14.23 35.50 3.23
C ARG A 128 -15.61 36.14 3.26
N ASP A 129 -16.58 35.53 2.57
CA ASP A 129 -17.96 36.02 2.53
C ASP A 129 -18.64 35.92 3.92
N SER A 130 -18.21 34.97 4.76
CA SER A 130 -18.63 34.86 6.17
C SER A 130 -17.91 35.83 7.13
N GLY A 131 -16.93 36.60 6.64
CA GLY A 131 -16.11 37.53 7.44
C GLY A 131 -15.04 36.85 8.30
N ALA A 132 -14.79 35.56 8.13
CA ALA A 132 -13.82 34.80 8.92
C ALA A 132 -12.35 35.02 8.47
N ILE A 133 -12.13 35.41 7.22
CA ILE A 133 -10.80 35.74 6.66
C ILE A 133 -10.82 37.07 5.91
N SER A 134 -9.68 37.78 5.88
CA SER A 134 -9.55 39.05 5.16
C SER A 134 -9.45 38.87 3.64
N ASN A 135 -9.84 39.90 2.88
CA ASN A 135 -9.66 39.94 1.41
C ASN A 135 -8.18 39.76 1.01
N ASP A 136 -7.25 40.30 1.80
CA ASP A 136 -5.81 40.24 1.51
C ASP A 136 -5.26 38.81 1.67
N GLU A 137 -5.76 38.07 2.67
CA GLU A 137 -5.40 36.68 2.92
C GLU A 137 -5.95 35.75 1.83
N TYR A 138 -7.18 36.00 1.38
CA TYR A 138 -7.80 35.28 0.27
C TYR A 138 -7.01 35.44 -1.03
N GLU A 139 -6.63 36.68 -1.38
CA GLU A 139 -5.87 36.95 -2.60
C GLU A 139 -4.44 36.38 -2.54
N ALA A 140 -3.80 36.36 -1.37
CA ALA A 140 -2.50 35.70 -1.17
C ALA A 140 -2.58 34.18 -1.40
N GLN A 141 -3.61 33.51 -0.86
CA GLN A 141 -3.83 32.08 -1.09
C GLN A 141 -4.19 31.77 -2.53
N LYS A 142 -5.03 32.61 -3.16
CA LYS A 142 -5.40 32.45 -4.57
C LYS A 142 -4.21 32.57 -5.51
N ARG A 143 -3.29 33.50 -5.25
CA ARG A 143 -2.05 33.65 -6.03
C ARG A 143 -1.10 32.47 -5.85
N ARG A 144 -0.96 31.94 -4.64
CA ARG A 144 -0.17 30.72 -4.37
C ARG A 144 -0.73 29.50 -5.10
N LEU A 145 -2.05 29.34 -5.09
CA LEU A 145 -2.72 28.23 -5.76
C LEU A 145 -2.68 28.35 -7.30
N LEU A 146 -2.57 29.57 -7.84
CA LEU A 146 -2.45 29.85 -9.27
C LEU A 146 -1.00 29.96 -9.78
N GLY A 147 0.00 29.83 -8.89
CA GLY A 147 1.41 29.86 -9.27
C GLY A 147 1.94 31.21 -9.76
N VAL A 148 1.29 32.32 -9.39
CA VAL A 148 1.73 33.68 -9.77
C VAL A 148 2.84 34.12 -8.81
N PRO A 149 4.07 34.42 -9.29
CA PRO A 149 5.18 34.81 -8.42
C PRO A 149 4.89 36.10 -7.66
N ASP A 150 5.33 36.17 -6.40
CA ASP A 150 5.14 37.32 -5.52
C ASP A 150 5.75 38.58 -6.15
N ALA A 151 4.91 39.58 -6.46
CA ALA A 151 5.40 40.94 -6.60
C ALA A 151 5.90 41.37 -5.23
N VAL A 152 7.22 41.47 -5.09
CA VAL A 152 7.92 41.91 -3.90
C VAL A 152 7.26 43.18 -3.36
N VAL A 153 6.56 43.04 -2.24
CA VAL A 153 6.12 44.19 -1.44
C VAL A 153 7.37 44.66 -0.69
N VAL A 154 8.07 45.62 -1.29
CA VAL A 154 9.11 46.41 -0.61
C VAL A 154 8.38 47.43 0.27
N PRO A 155 8.81 47.64 1.53
CA PRO A 155 8.10 48.46 2.54
C PRO A 155 7.81 49.90 2.14
#